data_AF-A0A2A3F7Q0-F1
#
_entry.id   AF-A0A2A3F7Q0-F1
#
_cell.length_a   1.000
_cell.length_b   1.000
_cell.length_c   1.000
_cell.angle_alpha   90.00
_cell.angle_beta   90.00
_cell.angle_gamma   90.00
#
_symmetry.space_group_name_H-M   'P 1'
#
loop_
_entity.id
_entity.type
_entity.pdbx_description
1 polymer ?
#
loop_
_entity_poly.entity_id
_entity_poly.type
_entity_poly.pdbx_seq_one_letter_code
_entity_poly.pdbx_strand_id
1 'polypeptide(L)'
;MWLSKDERYFDTESGEEVDGEEMDWSTENHPDVTPCEGHRHANTVQTRQVWTPEYVCLDLDGAGVALSPVLAAARTATEGLSPLYTHHGGRHALR
;
A
#
# COMPACT_ATOMS: atom_id res chain seq x y z
N MET A 1 -12.57 -15.95 -8.07
CA MET A 1 -12.10 -14.84 -7.22
C MET A 1 -12.99 -13.64 -7.50
N TRP A 2 -13.40 -12.91 -6.47
CA TRP A 2 -14.15 -11.67 -6.57
C TRP A 2 -13.43 -10.59 -5.76
N LEU A 3 -13.18 -9.45 -6.40
CA LEU A 3 -12.54 -8.28 -5.80
C LEU A 3 -13.48 -7.09 -5.92
N SER A 4 -13.54 -6.27 -4.87
CA SER A 4 -14.16 -4.95 -4.84
C SER A 4 -13.08 -3.87 -4.93
N LYS A 5 -13.46 -2.66 -5.36
CA LYS A 5 -12.63 -1.48 -5.18
C LYS A 5 -13.18 -0.71 -3.99
N ASP A 6 -12.30 -0.45 -3.03
CA ASP A 6 -12.59 0.40 -1.89
C ASP A 6 -11.85 1.72 -2.04
N GLU A 7 -12.48 2.78 -1.56
CA GLU A 7 -11.81 4.04 -1.32
C GLU A 7 -11.10 3.97 0.04
N ARG A 8 -9.79 4.26 0.04
CA ARG A 8 -8.96 4.27 1.24
C ARG A 8 -8.07 5.50 1.29
N TYR A 9 -7.72 5.92 2.51
CA TYR A 9 -7.00 7.15 2.78
C TYR A 9 -5.60 6.86 3.27
N PHE A 10 -4.63 7.59 2.74
CA PHE A 10 -3.22 7.40 3.07
C PHE A 10 -2.61 8.74 3.45
N ASP A 11 -1.91 8.79 4.57
CA ASP A 11 -1.16 9.97 4.97
C ASP A 11 -0.18 10.39 3.87
N THR A 12 -0.14 11.68 3.58
CA THR A 12 0.59 12.23 2.44
C THR A 12 2.10 12.20 2.67
N GLU A 13 2.57 12.28 3.92
CA GLU A 13 3.99 12.33 4.26
C GLU A 13 4.58 10.93 4.41
N SER A 14 3.95 10.10 5.25
CA SER A 14 4.41 8.75 5.58
C SER A 14 3.96 7.67 4.58
N GLY A 15 2.83 7.89 3.90
CA GLY A 15 2.19 6.89 3.05
C GLY A 15 1.44 5.80 3.83
N GLU A 16 1.36 5.89 5.16
CA GLU A 16 0.62 4.94 6.00
C GLU A 16 -0.90 5.07 5.78
N GLU A 17 -1.61 3.95 5.87
CA GLU A 17 -3.07 3.94 5.76
C GLU A 17 -3.70 4.54 7.03
N VAL A 18 -4.73 5.36 6.82
CA VAL A 18 -5.42 6.09 7.88
C VAL A 18 -6.91 5.76 7.82
N ASP A 19 -7.53 5.58 8.98
CA ASP A 19 -8.97 5.41 9.08
C ASP A 19 -9.69 6.73 8.72
N GLY A 20 -10.66 6.63 7.82
CA GLY A 20 -11.48 7.77 7.42
C GLY A 20 -12.34 8.32 8.56
N GLU A 21 -12.63 7.52 9.59
CA GLU A 21 -13.35 7.99 10.79
C GLU A 21 -12.49 8.91 11.66
N GLU A 22 -11.16 8.89 11.51
CA GLU A 22 -10.25 9.81 12.23
C GLU A 22 -10.14 11.19 11.54
N MET A 23 -10.73 11.37 10.36
CA MET A 23 -10.62 12.59 9.57
C MET A 23 -11.79 13.54 9.80
N ASP A 24 -11.50 14.84 9.90
CA ASP A 24 -12.51 15.88 9.81
C ASP A 24 -12.76 16.25 8.34
N TRP A 25 -13.67 15.51 7.70
CA TRP A 25 -14.05 15.73 6.30
C TRP A 25 -14.64 17.11 6.03
N SER A 26 -15.12 17.83 7.05
CA SER A 26 -15.61 19.20 6.85
C SER A 26 -14.51 20.18 6.44
N THR A 27 -13.25 19.80 6.61
CA THR A 27 -12.07 20.62 6.28
C THR A 27 -11.56 20.46 4.84
N GLU A 28 -12.04 19.47 4.06
CA GLU A 28 -11.47 19.08 2.75
C GLU A 28 -11.27 20.26 1.78
N ASN A 29 -12.26 21.15 1.69
CA ASN A 29 -12.22 22.30 0.79
C ASN A 29 -11.83 23.61 1.51
N HIS A 30 -11.32 23.51 2.73
CA HIS A 30 -11.09 24.62 3.64
C HIS A 30 -9.71 24.49 4.34
N PRO A 31 -8.60 24.76 3.63
CA PRO A 31 -7.23 24.51 4.13
C PRO A 31 -6.84 25.31 5.38
N ASP A 32 -7.53 26.42 5.63
CA ASP A 32 -7.27 27.30 6.77
C ASP A 32 -8.12 26.98 8.00
N VAL A 33 -9.03 25.99 7.90
CA VAL A 33 -9.91 25.61 9.02
C VAL A 33 -9.19 24.61 9.91
N THR A 34 -9.24 24.86 11.22
CA THR A 34 -8.74 23.91 12.22
C THR A 34 -9.72 22.74 12.35
N PRO A 35 -9.27 21.47 12.28
CA PRO A 35 -10.15 20.32 12.44
C PRO A 35 -10.72 20.23 13.87
N CYS A 36 -11.81 19.49 14.02
CA CYS A 36 -12.37 19.13 15.32
C CYS A 36 -11.35 18.42 16.22
N GLU A 37 -11.50 18.58 17.54
CA GLU A 37 -10.62 17.92 18.51
C GLU A 37 -10.59 16.40 18.27
N GLY A 38 -9.38 15.83 18.31
CA GLY A 38 -9.15 14.40 18.08
C GLY A 38 -9.15 13.95 16.61
N HIS A 39 -9.43 14.84 15.65
CA HIS A 39 -9.44 14.50 14.22
C HIS A 39 -8.27 15.15 13.48
N ARG A 40 -7.86 14.55 12.36
CA ARG A 40 -6.89 15.16 11.44
C ARG A 40 -7.62 15.98 10.37
N HIS A 41 -6.93 16.98 9.81
CA HIS A 41 -7.44 17.74 8.68
C HIS A 41 -7.43 16.85 7.41
N ALA A 42 -8.51 16.88 6.61
CA ALA A 42 -8.62 16.07 5.39
C ALA A 42 -7.49 16.27 4.36
N ASN A 43 -6.79 17.42 4.37
CA ASN A 43 -5.67 17.68 3.46
C ASN A 43 -4.37 16.95 3.82
N THR A 44 -4.33 16.24 4.96
CA THR A 44 -3.17 15.42 5.31
C THR A 44 -3.20 14.07 4.60
N VAL A 45 -4.30 13.67 3.98
CA VAL A 45 -4.44 12.37 3.31
C VAL A 45 -4.63 12.48 1.80
N GLN A 46 -4.24 11.42 1.10
CA GLN A 46 -4.59 11.16 -0.29
C GLN A 46 -5.62 10.03 -0.36
N THR A 47 -6.67 10.24 -1.15
CA THR A 47 -7.65 9.21 -1.46
C THR A 47 -7.14 8.30 -2.58
N ARG A 48 -7.18 6.98 -2.37
CA ARG A 48 -6.77 5.98 -3.37
C ARG A 48 -7.82 4.88 -3.49
N GLN A 49 -7.90 4.30 -4.68
CA GLN A 49 -8.72 3.12 -4.94
C GLN A 49 -7.89 1.87 -4.74
N VAL A 50 -8.28 1.03 -3.79
CA VAL A 50 -7.58 -0.20 -3.40
C VAL A 50 -8.46 -1.41 -3.74
N TRP A 51 -7.87 -2.45 -4.32
CA TRP A 51 -8.58 -3.70 -4.57
C TRP A 51 -8.64 -4.53 -3.30
N THR A 52 -9.86 -4.78 -2.81
CA THR A 52 -10.11 -5.60 -1.62
C THR A 52 -10.64 -6.97 -2.03
N PRO A 53 -10.07 -8.07 -1.49
CA PRO A 53 -10.60 -9.41 -1.75
C PRO A 53 -11.87 -9.68 -0.95
N GLU A 54 -12.97 -9.93 -1.65
CA GLU A 54 -14.24 -10.36 -1.03
C GLU A 54 -14.34 -11.89 -0.98
N TYR A 55 -13.95 -12.54 -2.07
CA TYR A 55 -13.96 -14.00 -2.19
C TYR A 55 -12.69 -14.47 -2.90
N VAL A 56 -11.85 -15.19 -2.16
CA VAL A 56 -10.57 -15.71 -2.65
C VAL A 56 -10.56 -17.24 -2.68
N CYS A 57 -9.82 -17.77 -3.63
CA CYS A 57 -9.47 -19.19 -3.66
C CYS A 57 -8.14 -19.34 -2.91
N LEU A 58 -8.16 -20.07 -1.80
CA LEU A 58 -6.97 -20.29 -0.97
C LEU A 58 -6.12 -21.48 -1.44
N ASP A 59 -6.72 -22.41 -2.19
CA ASP A 59 -6.06 -23.57 -2.76
C ASP A 59 -6.11 -23.50 -4.29
N LEU A 60 -5.11 -22.82 -4.85
CA LEU A 60 -5.01 -22.60 -6.30
C LEU A 60 -4.69 -23.91 -7.04
N ASP A 61 -3.88 -24.79 -6.45
CA ASP A 61 -3.50 -26.07 -7.05
C ASP A 61 -4.68 -27.03 -7.09
N GLY A 62 -5.42 -27.15 -5.98
CA GLY A 62 -6.65 -27.94 -5.92
C GLY A 62 -7.76 -27.41 -6.83
N ALA A 63 -7.78 -26.09 -7.07
CA ALA A 63 -8.67 -25.46 -8.04
C ALA A 63 -8.19 -25.55 -9.50
N GLY A 64 -7.00 -26.13 -9.76
CA GLY A 64 -6.42 -26.24 -11.10
C GLY A 64 -6.05 -24.90 -11.73
N VAL A 65 -5.81 -23.87 -10.92
CA VAL A 65 -5.45 -22.52 -11.39
C VAL A 65 -3.96 -22.46 -11.66
N ALA A 66 -3.57 -22.16 -12.90
CA ALA A 66 -2.19 -21.98 -13.30
C ALA A 66 -1.93 -20.58 -13.88
N LEU A 67 -0.72 -20.06 -13.70
CA LEU A 67 -0.30 -18.83 -14.40
C LEU A 67 -0.25 -19.07 -15.91
N SER A 68 -0.64 -18.07 -16.69
CA SER A 68 -0.35 -18.06 -18.13
C SER A 68 1.17 -18.03 -18.38
N PRO A 69 1.67 -18.45 -19.55
CA PRO A 69 3.09 -18.39 -19.85
C PRO A 69 3.72 -17.00 -19.65
N VAL A 70 2.96 -15.94 -19.97
CA VAL A 70 3.39 -14.55 -19.78
C VAL A 70 3.55 -14.22 -18.28
N LEU A 71 2.56 -14.56 -17.46
CA LEU A 71 2.62 -14.32 -16.01
C LEU A 71 3.68 -15.19 -15.32
N ALA A 72 3.86 -16.43 -15.79
CA ALA A 72 4.91 -17.32 -15.30
C ALA A 72 6.30 -16.72 -15.58
N ALA A 73 6.53 -16.22 -16.79
CA ALA A 73 7.79 -15.55 -17.14
C ALA A 73 8.03 -14.28 -16.32
N ALA A 74 6.98 -13.47 -16.11
CA ALA A 74 7.07 -12.25 -15.29
C ALA A 74 7.44 -12.55 -13.84
N ARG A 75 6.87 -13.61 -13.24
CA ARG A 75 7.20 -14.03 -11.87
C ARG A 75 8.68 -14.40 -11.74
N THR A 76 9.20 -15.20 -12.66
CA THR A 76 10.61 -15.60 -12.67
C THR A 76 11.56 -14.40 -12.78
N ALA A 77 11.18 -13.39 -13.57
CA ALA A 77 11.98 -12.17 -13.70
C ALA A 77 12.05 -11.37 -12.39
N THR A 78 10.93 -11.27 -11.65
CA THR A 78 10.88 -10.60 -10.34
C THR A 78 11.65 -11.37 -9.26
N GLU A 79 11.57 -12.70 -9.26
CA GLU A 79 12.32 -13.54 -8.30
C GLU A 79 13.85 -13.43 -8.52
N GLY A 80 14.29 -13.30 -9.77
CA GLY A 80 15.68 -13.05 -10.14
C GLY A 80 16.19 -11.65 -9.80
N LEU A 81 15.31 -10.72 -9.40
CA LEU A 81 15.64 -9.35 -9.03
C LEU A 81 15.77 -9.14 -7.52
N SER A 82 15.75 -10.19 -6.69
CA SER A 82 16.03 -10.07 -5.25
C SER A 82 17.36 -9.32 -5.03
N PRO A 83 17.36 -8.10 -4.47
CA PRO A 83 18.57 -7.32 -4.36
C PRO A 83 19.48 -7.99 -3.33
N LEU A 84 20.71 -8.27 -3.74
CA LEU A 84 21.84 -8.49 -2.85
C LEU A 84 21.95 -7.27 -1.93
N TYR A 85 21.35 -7.34 -0.74
CA TYR A 85 21.59 -6.37 0.33
C TYR A 85 23.00 -6.62 0.87
N THR A 86 24.01 -6.14 0.16
CA THR A 86 25.39 -6.13 0.65
C THR A 86 25.46 -5.03 1.69
N HIS A 87 25.30 -5.39 2.96
CA HIS A 87 25.62 -4.50 4.08
C HIS A 87 27.12 -4.15 3.98
N HIS A 88 27.46 -2.99 3.43
CA HIS A 88 28.82 -2.45 3.52
C HIS A 88 29.07 -1.94 4.95
N GLY A 89 29.18 -2.90 5.87
CA GLY A 89 29.78 -2.71 7.18
C GLY A 89 31.28 -2.95 7.07
N GLY A 90 32.06 -1.87 6.95
CA GLY A 90 33.52 -1.92 6.87
C GLY A 90 34.15 -0.71 7.52
N ARG A 91 34.62 -0.89 8.77
CA ARG A 91 35.42 0.04 9.58
C ARG A 91 36.72 0.42 8.85
N HIS A 92 37.26 1.61 9.13
CA HIS A 92 38.69 1.93 9.36
C HIS A 92 38.79 3.48 9.48
N ALA A 93 38.96 4.07 10.67
CA ALA A 93 40.20 4.23 11.44
C ALA A 93 41.29 5.03 10.70
N LEU A 94 41.60 6.20 11.27
CA LEU A 94 42.88 6.95 11.27
C LEU A 94 43.44 7.44 9.92
N ARG A 95 43.46 8.77 9.73
CA ARG A 95 44.71 9.55 9.86
C ARG A 95 44.43 11.04 10.05
#